data_AF-A0A522DR34-F1
#
_entry.id   AF-A0A522DR34-F1
#
_cell.length_a   1.000
_cell.length_b   1.000
_cell.length_c   1.000
_cell.angle_alpha   90.00
_cell.angle_beta   90.00
_cell.angle_gamma   90.00
#
_symmetry.space_group_name_H-M   'P 1'
#
loop_
_entity.id
_entity.type
_entity.pdbx_description
1 polymer ?
#
loop_
_entity_poly.entity_id
_entity_poly.type
_entity_poly.pdbx_seq_one_letter_code
_entity_poly.pdbx_strand_id
1 'polypeptide(L)' 'MGYIKEPKGVDFFVDPRPLTAADRKRISEIIAYYKATGRRMPTQKSKAKNRSTTKRNKRALA' A
#
# COMPACT_ATOMS: atom_id res chain seq x y z
N MET A 1 -14.37 5.58 24.97
CA MET A 1 -13.24 5.56 24.00
C MET A 1 -11.99 5.17 24.78
N GLY A 2 -11.57 3.90 24.70
CA GLY A 2 -10.46 3.38 25.51
C GLY A 2 -9.12 3.84 24.97
N TYR A 3 -8.31 4.48 25.81
CA TYR A 3 -6.93 4.83 25.48
C TYR A 3 -6.09 3.56 25.44
N ILE A 4 -5.76 3.07 24.24
CA ILE A 4 -4.72 2.05 24.09
C ILE A 4 -3.38 2.78 24.22
N LYS A 5 -2.76 2.66 25.40
CA LYS A 5 -1.40 3.14 25.62
C LYS A 5 -0.44 2.11 25.05
N GLU A 6 0.50 2.56 24.22
CA GLU A 6 1.60 1.69 23.77
C GLU A 6 2.35 1.14 25.00
N PRO A 7 2.63 -0.17 25.06
CA PRO A 7 3.31 -0.77 26.20
C PRO A 7 4.71 -0.19 26.34
N LYS A 8 5.05 0.26 27.56
CA LYS A 8 6.38 0.81 27.86
C LYS A 8 7.45 -0.25 27.60
N GLY A 9 8.38 0.04 26.70
CA GLY A 9 9.51 -0.84 26.37
C GLY A 9 9.29 -1.78 25.18
N VAL A 10 8.28 -1.53 24.34
CA VAL A 10 8.13 -2.23 23.05
C VAL A 10 8.54 -1.31 21.91
N ASP A 11 9.70 -1.58 21.32
CA ASP A 11 10.14 -0.91 20.11
C ASP A 11 9.61 -1.65 18.88
N PHE A 12 8.89 -0.96 18.01
CA PHE A 12 8.48 -1.48 16.72
C PHE A 12 9.66 -1.43 15.73
N PHE A 13 10.39 -2.53 15.62
CA PHE A 13 11.36 -2.70 14.54
C PHE A 13 10.62 -3.06 13.25
N VAL A 14 10.41 -2.06 12.40
CA VAL A 14 9.93 -2.28 11.03
C VAL A 14 11.13 -2.64 10.18
N ASP A 15 11.33 -3.93 9.94
CA ASP A 15 12.39 -4.37 9.03
C ASP A 15 12.21 -3.72 7.64
N PRO A 16 13.28 -3.21 7.02
CA PRO A 16 13.20 -2.72 5.66
C PRO A 16 12.82 -3.91 4.78
N ARG A 17 11.60 -3.89 4.23
CA ARG A 17 11.09 -4.99 3.41
C ARG A 17 12.06 -5.22 2.24
N PRO A 18 12.83 -6.32 2.23
CA PRO A 18 13.85 -6.52 1.22
C PRO A 18 13.20 -6.65 -0.15
N LEU A 19 13.79 -6.00 -1.15
CA LEU A 19 13.34 -6.09 -2.54
C LEU A 19 13.46 -7.53 -3.04
N THR A 20 12.33 -8.13 -3.40
CA THR A 20 12.29 -9.48 -4.00
C THR A 20 12.99 -9.46 -5.36
N ALA A 21 13.46 -10.62 -5.83
CA ALA A 21 14.09 -10.72 -7.16
C ALA A 21 13.17 -10.24 -8.30
N ALA A 22 11.86 -10.49 -8.17
CA ALA A 22 10.87 -10.01 -9.13
C ALA A 22 10.76 -8.48 -9.14
N ASP A 23 10.80 -7.84 -7.96
CA ASP A 23 10.75 -6.39 -7.86
C ASP A 23 12.02 -5.74 -8.40
N ARG A 24 13.19 -6.32 -8.12
CA ARG A 24 14.47 -5.86 -8.69
C ARG A 24 14.44 -5.89 -10.22
N LYS A 25 13.94 -6.97 -10.81
CA LYS A 25 13.81 -7.12 -12.27
C LYS A 25 12.86 -6.07 -12.85
N ARG A 26 11.67 -5.90 -12.26
CA ARG A 26 10.70 -4.89 -12.68
C ARG A 26 11.27 -3.48 -12.63
N ILE A 27 11.95 -3.13 -11.54
CA ILE A 27 12.58 -1.81 -11.41
C ILE A 27 13.62 -1.60 -12.51
N SER A 28 14.46 -2.61 -12.77
CA SER A 28 15.46 -2.56 -13.85
C SER A 28 14.81 -2.33 -15.21
N GLU A 29 13.74 -3.04 -15.53
CA GLU A 29 12.99 -2.90 -16.80
C GLU A 29 12.38 -1.50 -16.94
N ILE A 30 11.77 -0.97 -15.88
CA ILE A 30 11.19 0.37 -15.87
C ILE A 30 12.26 1.44 -16.11
N ILE A 31 13.43 1.31 -15.47
CA ILE A 31 14.55 2.24 -15.64
C ILE A 31 15.09 2.17 -17.06
N ALA A 32 15.31 0.96 -17.59
CA ALA A 32 15.79 0.76 -18.96
C ALA A 32 14.83 1.38 -19.99
N TYR A 33 13.52 1.15 -19.82
CA TYR A 33 12.50 1.75 -20.66
C TYR A 33 12.54 3.28 -20.63
N TYR A 34 12.64 3.88 -19.43
CA TYR A 34 12.72 5.33 -19.29
C TYR A 34 13.98 5.90 -19.95
N LYS A 35 15.13 5.25 -19.77
CA LYS A 35 16.38 5.66 -20.43
C LYS A 35 16.31 5.61 -21.95
N ALA A 36 15.65 4.59 -22.50
CA ALA A 36 15.53 4.43 -23.95
C ALA A 36 14.52 5.39 -24.59
N THR A 37 13.39 5.66 -23.92
CA THR A 37 12.25 6.38 -24.52
C THR A 37 12.05 7.79 -23.98
N GLY A 38 12.64 8.12 -22.83
CA GLY A 38 12.37 9.34 -22.05
C GLY A 38 10.96 9.39 -21.45
N ARG A 39 10.15 8.32 -21.61
CA ARG A 39 8.75 8.27 -21.20
C ARG A 39 8.55 7.32 -20.04
N ARG A 40 7.57 7.62 -19.19
CA ARG A 40 7.22 6.74 -18.05
C ARG A 40 6.51 5.49 -18.57
N MET A 41 6.92 4.32 -18.07
CA MET A 41 6.27 3.05 -18.44
C MET A 41 4.81 3.07 -17.95
N PRO A 42 3.83 2.74 -18.81
CA PRO A 42 2.42 2.68 -18.40
C PRO A 42 2.20 1.49 -17.47
N THR A 43 2.32 1.73 -16.16
CA THR A 43 1.93 0.75 -15.15
C THR A 43 0.42 0.67 -15.11
N GLN A 44 -0.15 -0.55 -15.12
CA GLN A 44 -1.60 -0.72 -14.93
C GLN A 44 -2.01 -0.03 -13.63
N LYS A 45 -2.88 0.98 -13.74
CA LYS A 45 -3.48 1.64 -12.58
C LYS A 45 -4.10 0.55 -11.72
N SER A 46 -3.62 0.38 -10.49
CA SER A 46 -4.30 -0.47 -9.52
C SER A 46 -5.73 0.03 -9.44
N LYS A 47 -6.71 -0.82 -9.79
CA LYS A 47 -8.12 -0.49 -9.63
C LYS A 47 -8.29 -0.09 -8.16
N ALA A 48 -8.48 1.21 -7.91
CA ALA A 48 -8.78 1.70 -6.58
C ALA A 48 -9.99 0.88 -6.11
N LYS A 49 -9.79 0.03 -5.11
CA LYS A 49 -10.87 -0.76 -4.52
C LYS A 49 -11.73 0.27 -3.80
N ASN A 50 -12.75 0.78 -4.48
CA ASN A 50 -13.78 1.62 -3.89
C ASN A 50 -14.30 0.85 -2.67
N ARG A 51 -13.87 1.27 -1.46
CA ARG A 51 -14.47 0.80 -0.22
C ARG A 51 -15.88 1.35 -0.25
N SER A 52 -16.85 0.53 -0.66
CA SER A 52 -18.25 0.85 -0.50
C SER A 52 -18.50 1.02 0.99
N THR A 53 -18.71 2.26 1.42
CA THR A 53 -19.19 2.55 2.77
C THR A 53 -20.65 2.12 2.81
N THR A 54 -20.92 0.87 3.21
CA THR A 54 -22.27 0.44 3.54
C THR A 54 -22.74 1.27 4.74
N LYS A 55 -23.50 2.34 4.47
CA LYS A 55 -24.30 3.03 5.50
C LYS A 55 -25.36 2.05 5.97
N ARG A 56 -25.10 1.31 7.06
CA ARG A 56 -26.15 0.57 7.77
C ARG A 56 -27.05 1.60 8.45
N ASN A 57 -28.23 1.81 7.88
CA ASN A 57 -29.32 2.51 8.55
C ASN A 57 -29.72 1.72 9.80
N LYS A 58 -29.39 2.20 11.00
CA LYS A 58 -30.00 1.72 12.24
C LYS A 58 -31.35 2.40 12.43
N ARG A 59 -32.40 1.85 11.82
CA ARG A 59 -33.76 1.96 12.36
C ARG A 59 -34.11 0.61 12.98
N ALA A 60 -33.76 0.43 14.24
CA ALA A 60 -34.34 -0.58 15.12
C ALA A 60 -33.80 -0.35 16.55
N LEU A 61 -34.73 -0.36 17.51
CA LEU A 61 -34.60 -0.18 18.96
C LEU A 61 -34.51 1.27 19.47
N ALA A 62 -35.67 1.92 19.58
CA ALA A 62 -36.28 2.25 20.87
C ALA A 62 -37.76 2.57 20.65
#